data_AF-A0A5C7KRT7-F1
#
_entry.id   AF-A0A5C7KRT7-F1
#
_cell.length_a   1.000
_cell.length_b   1.000
_cell.length_c   1.000
_cell.angle_alpha   90.00
_cell.angle_beta   90.00
_cell.angle_gamma   90.00
#
_symmetry.space_group_name_H-M   'P 1'
#
loop_
_entity.id
_entity.type
_entity.pdbx_description
1 polymer ?
#
loop_
_entity_poly.entity_id
_entity_poly.type
_entity_poly.pdbx_seq_one_letter_code
_entity_poly.pdbx_strand_id
1 'polypeptide(L)'
;MEFTKKQPAFIYLDKNGFYFFENGMTQVISLAFLATSVKDMDVINGGSLVTQIKGFIDQYKVTPASITIIFSPNITFEKDIVGLAHEQQEEEIKKFLETVPFDSVLSKEYPIDKGIKVIAGNDDIYMELKMAFEKNASSVDNAVPYQMMGQDQVYIRNLTPDNAIQLLKRLDHLKQVSMLTVEKEKFQPMEMSSQKKGEIKTKKVNVRLFAMIGIFGILFIVLGIMLLNMK
;
A
#
# COMPACT_ATOMS: atom_id res chain seq x y z
N MET A 1 -29.37 -14.45 -6.77
CA MET A 1 -28.27 -13.60 -7.25
C MET A 1 -27.11 -14.53 -7.54
N GLU A 2 -26.73 -14.72 -8.80
CA GLU A 2 -25.53 -15.48 -9.14
C GLU A 2 -24.32 -14.71 -8.61
N PHE A 3 -23.62 -15.27 -7.62
CA PHE A 3 -22.28 -14.83 -7.27
C PHE A 3 -21.35 -15.31 -8.38
N THR A 4 -21.21 -14.53 -9.45
CA THR A 4 -20.21 -14.81 -10.47
C THR A 4 -18.85 -14.78 -9.78
N LYS A 5 -18.22 -15.96 -9.67
CA LYS A 5 -16.90 -16.10 -9.03
C LYS A 5 -15.91 -15.24 -9.82
N LYS A 6 -15.42 -14.15 -9.20
CA LYS A 6 -14.41 -13.29 -9.82
C LYS A 6 -13.16 -14.11 -10.12
N GLN A 7 -12.59 -13.93 -11.30
CA GLN A 7 -11.39 -14.64 -11.68
C GLN A 7 -10.16 -14.07 -10.95
N PRO A 8 -9.15 -14.89 -10.65
CA PRO A 8 -7.95 -14.42 -9.98
C PRO A 8 -7.11 -13.54 -10.91
N ALA A 9 -6.53 -12.48 -10.34
CA ALA A 9 -5.59 -11.59 -10.98
C ALA A 9 -4.51 -11.14 -9.98
N PHE A 10 -3.40 -10.65 -10.49
CA PHE A 10 -2.41 -9.96 -9.66
C PHE A 10 -1.93 -8.66 -10.29
N ILE A 11 -1.49 -7.78 -9.41
CA ILE A 11 -0.76 -6.56 -9.73
C ILE A 11 0.64 -6.73 -9.15
N TYR A 12 1.68 -6.64 -9.97
CA TYR A 12 3.04 -6.44 -9.47
C TYR A 12 3.34 -4.94 -9.50
N LEU A 13 3.29 -4.33 -8.33
CA LEU A 13 3.44 -2.89 -8.12
C LEU A 13 4.91 -2.53 -7.93
N ASP A 14 5.38 -1.56 -8.70
CA ASP A 14 6.75 -1.07 -8.65
C ASP A 14 6.78 0.47 -8.64
N LYS A 15 7.96 1.07 -8.50
CA LYS A 15 8.14 2.52 -8.26
C LYS A 15 7.41 3.41 -9.29
N ASN A 16 7.41 3.01 -10.55
CA ASN A 16 6.94 3.83 -11.66
C ASN A 16 5.60 3.39 -12.24
N GLY A 17 4.95 2.39 -11.64
CA GLY A 17 3.75 1.80 -12.24
C GLY A 17 3.51 0.39 -11.75
N PHE A 18 2.74 -0.38 -12.52
CA PHE A 18 2.51 -1.77 -12.22
C PHE A 18 2.39 -2.63 -13.46
N TYR A 19 2.60 -3.92 -13.27
CA TYR A 19 2.26 -4.97 -14.22
C TYR A 19 1.00 -5.69 -13.73
N PHE A 20 0.14 -6.07 -14.65
CA PHE A 20 -1.14 -6.73 -14.35
C PHE A 20 -1.29 -7.97 -15.23
N PHE A 21 -1.85 -9.01 -14.63
CA PHE A 21 -2.23 -10.21 -15.34
C PHE A 21 -3.47 -10.82 -14.68
N GLU A 22 -4.44 -11.20 -15.48
CA GLU A 22 -5.61 -11.96 -15.06
C GLU A 22 -5.75 -13.25 -15.86
N ASN A 23 -6.52 -14.18 -15.31
CA ASN A 23 -6.80 -15.44 -15.99
C ASN A 23 -7.42 -15.19 -17.38
N GLY A 24 -6.88 -15.86 -18.41
CA GLY A 24 -7.34 -15.71 -19.80
C GLY A 24 -6.60 -14.65 -20.62
N MET A 25 -5.71 -13.84 -20.02
CA MET A 25 -4.83 -12.95 -20.79
C MET A 25 -3.69 -13.73 -21.46
N THR A 26 -3.34 -13.32 -22.68
CA THR A 26 -2.21 -13.88 -23.44
C THR A 26 -0.89 -13.15 -23.18
N GLN A 27 -0.95 -11.99 -22.54
CA GLN A 27 0.20 -11.14 -22.26
C GLN A 27 0.07 -10.44 -20.91
N VAL A 28 1.21 -10.14 -20.30
CA VAL A 28 1.29 -9.26 -19.14
C VAL A 28 1.21 -7.82 -19.64
N ILE A 29 0.26 -7.06 -19.11
CA ILE A 29 0.05 -5.65 -19.48
C ILE A 29 0.57 -4.75 -18.36
N SER A 30 0.90 -3.50 -18.68
CA SER A 30 1.48 -2.57 -17.70
C SER A 30 0.84 -1.18 -17.76
N LEU A 31 0.81 -0.53 -16.60
CA LEU A 31 0.47 0.88 -16.45
C LEU A 31 1.69 1.61 -15.91
N ALA A 32 2.14 2.66 -16.59
CA ALA A 32 3.14 3.58 -16.07
C ALA A 32 2.44 4.77 -15.40
N PHE A 33 2.82 5.10 -14.17
CA PHE A 33 2.26 6.23 -13.47
C PHE A 33 2.74 7.55 -14.08
N LEU A 34 1.81 8.44 -14.35
CA LEU A 34 2.14 9.84 -14.61
C LEU A 34 2.67 10.50 -13.33
N ALA A 35 3.73 11.31 -13.47
CA ALA A 35 4.33 12.08 -12.36
C ALA A 35 3.35 13.06 -11.68
N THR A 36 2.25 13.41 -12.36
CA THR A 36 1.16 14.23 -11.80
C THR A 36 0.23 13.45 -10.88
N SER A 37 0.30 12.11 -10.89
CA SER A 37 -0.53 11.24 -10.06
C SER A 37 0.26 10.53 -8.98
N VAL A 38 1.40 9.95 -9.34
CA VAL A 38 2.33 9.33 -8.40
C VAL A 38 3.73 9.81 -8.71
N LYS A 39 4.45 10.28 -7.70
CA LYS A 39 5.83 10.72 -7.83
C LYS A 39 6.60 10.30 -6.60
N ASP A 40 7.78 9.72 -6.80
CA ASP A 40 8.66 9.27 -5.71
C ASP A 40 7.94 8.35 -4.72
N MET A 41 6.99 7.54 -5.22
CA MET A 41 6.13 6.65 -4.45
C MET A 41 5.10 7.32 -3.54
N ASP A 42 4.85 8.61 -3.72
CA ASP A 42 3.75 9.31 -3.07
C ASP A 42 2.62 9.57 -4.06
N VAL A 43 1.38 9.46 -3.57
CA VAL A 43 0.19 9.84 -4.33
C VAL A 43 0.08 11.36 -4.34
N ILE A 44 0.41 11.97 -5.47
CA ILE A 44 0.29 13.42 -5.68
C ILE A 44 -1.17 13.80 -5.95
N ASN A 45 -1.88 12.96 -6.71
CA ASN A 45 -3.29 13.19 -7.05
C ASN A 45 -4.03 11.87 -7.26
N GLY A 46 -4.76 11.43 -6.23
CA GLY A 46 -5.57 10.20 -6.26
C GLY A 46 -6.64 10.21 -7.35
N GLY A 47 -7.30 11.35 -7.61
CA GLY A 47 -8.28 11.46 -8.70
C GLY A 47 -7.68 11.22 -10.09
N SER A 48 -6.46 11.72 -10.32
CA SER A 48 -5.73 11.48 -11.55
C SER A 48 -5.24 10.03 -11.65
N LEU A 49 -4.86 9.39 -10.53
CA LEU A 49 -4.49 7.97 -10.50
C LEU A 49 -5.70 7.07 -10.81
N VAL A 50 -6.86 7.33 -10.19
CA VAL A 50 -8.12 6.62 -10.47
C VAL A 50 -8.51 6.75 -11.94
N THR A 51 -8.33 7.94 -12.52
CA THR A 51 -8.62 8.17 -13.95
C THR A 51 -7.68 7.38 -14.85
N GLN A 52 -6.38 7.32 -14.53
CA GLN A 52 -5.41 6.49 -15.27
C GLN A 52 -5.78 5.00 -15.20
N ILE A 53 -6.11 4.50 -14.01
CA ILE A 53 -6.47 3.09 -13.80
C ILE A 53 -7.77 2.75 -14.55
N LYS A 54 -8.76 3.64 -14.52
CA LYS A 54 -9.98 3.46 -15.34
C LYS A 54 -9.64 3.39 -16.83
N GLY A 55 -8.80 4.31 -17.33
CA GLY A 55 -8.37 4.30 -18.73
C GLY A 55 -7.66 2.99 -19.10
N PHE A 56 -6.83 2.47 -18.22
CA PHE A 56 -6.16 1.18 -18.38
C PHE A 56 -7.16 0.01 -18.43
N ILE A 57 -8.12 -0.04 -17.51
CA ILE A 57 -9.19 -1.06 -17.49
C ILE A 57 -9.98 -1.02 -18.82
N ASP A 58 -10.38 0.18 -19.24
CA ASP A 58 -11.15 0.39 -20.47
C ASP A 58 -10.36 0.03 -21.75
N GLN A 59 -9.06 0.35 -21.77
CA GLN A 59 -8.16 0.09 -22.89
C GLN A 59 -7.93 -1.40 -23.09
N TYR A 60 -7.63 -2.13 -22.01
CA TYR A 60 -7.29 -3.55 -22.08
C TYR A 60 -8.47 -4.48 -21.85
N LYS A 61 -9.67 -3.93 -21.67
CA LYS A 61 -10.91 -4.69 -21.38
C LYS A 61 -10.75 -5.62 -20.18
N VAL A 62 -10.06 -5.12 -19.15
CA VAL A 62 -9.86 -5.85 -17.89
C VAL A 62 -11.24 -6.18 -17.33
N THR A 63 -11.46 -7.46 -17.06
CA THR A 63 -12.74 -7.93 -16.52
C THR A 63 -12.73 -7.86 -14.99
N PRO A 64 -13.90 -7.82 -14.33
CA PRO A 64 -13.94 -7.83 -12.88
C PRO A 64 -13.22 -9.04 -12.26
N ALA A 65 -12.18 -8.79 -11.48
CA ALA A 65 -11.28 -9.81 -10.94
C ALA A 65 -11.10 -9.71 -9.41
N SER A 66 -10.62 -10.79 -8.79
CA SER A 66 -10.11 -10.81 -7.41
C SER A 66 -8.59 -10.65 -7.48
N ILE A 67 -8.12 -9.51 -6.99
CA ILE A 67 -6.76 -9.01 -7.22
C ILE A 67 -5.91 -9.18 -5.96
N THR A 68 -4.72 -9.74 -6.14
CA THR A 68 -3.62 -9.69 -5.18
C THR A 68 -2.60 -8.65 -5.62
N ILE A 69 -2.34 -7.63 -4.81
CA ILE A 69 -1.26 -6.66 -5.06
C ILE A 69 0.03 -7.21 -4.46
N ILE A 70 1.07 -7.30 -5.26
CA ILE A 70 2.41 -7.72 -4.88
C ILE A 70 3.31 -6.50 -4.92
N PHE A 71 3.88 -6.12 -3.78
CA PHE A 71 4.78 -4.97 -3.65
C PHE A 71 6.20 -5.36 -4.04
N SER A 72 6.82 -4.63 -4.97
CA SER A 72 8.22 -4.82 -5.32
C SER A 72 9.16 -4.49 -4.15
N PRO A 73 10.37 -5.07 -4.11
CA PRO A 73 11.38 -4.68 -3.12
C PRO A 73 11.76 -3.20 -3.17
N ASN A 74 11.61 -2.56 -4.33
CA ASN A 74 11.99 -1.16 -4.54
C ASN A 74 11.00 -0.18 -3.92
N ILE A 75 9.81 -0.66 -3.52
CA ILE A 75 8.74 0.17 -2.95
C ILE A 75 8.42 -0.19 -1.50
N THR A 76 9.25 -1.04 -0.90
CA THR A 76 9.11 -1.49 0.49
C THR A 76 10.37 -1.18 1.27
N PHE A 77 10.20 -0.92 2.56
CA PHE A 77 11.28 -0.83 3.53
C PHE A 77 11.27 -2.07 4.41
N GLU A 78 12.44 -2.55 4.80
CA GLU A 78 12.56 -3.69 5.70
C GLU A 78 13.59 -3.47 6.80
N LYS A 79 13.34 -4.07 7.96
CA LYS A 79 14.27 -4.09 9.09
C LYS A 79 14.21 -5.44 9.79
N ASP A 80 15.39 -6.03 10.00
CA ASP A 80 15.56 -7.22 10.82
C ASP A 80 15.87 -6.81 12.27
N ILE A 81 15.06 -7.29 13.21
CA ILE A 81 15.17 -6.99 14.63
C ILE A 81 15.52 -8.29 15.34
N VAL A 82 16.80 -8.47 15.67
CA VAL A 82 17.33 -9.73 16.20
C VAL A 82 17.98 -9.55 17.57
N GLY A 83 17.91 -10.59 18.42
CA GLY A 83 18.64 -10.63 19.69
C GLY A 83 18.12 -9.70 20.79
N LEU A 84 16.90 -9.19 20.66
CA LEU A 84 16.23 -8.32 21.64
C LEU A 84 15.10 -9.07 22.38
N ALA A 85 14.81 -8.67 23.61
CA ALA A 85 13.61 -9.12 24.33
C ALA A 85 12.34 -8.58 23.65
N HIS A 86 11.20 -9.24 23.86
CA HIS A 86 9.94 -8.91 23.16
C HIS A 86 9.54 -7.43 23.27
N GLU A 87 9.59 -6.85 24.47
CA GLU A 87 9.27 -5.44 24.72
C GLU A 87 10.20 -4.49 23.94
N GLN A 88 11.48 -4.84 23.84
CA GLN A 88 12.47 -4.08 23.07
C GLN A 88 12.26 -4.24 21.56
N GLN A 89 11.75 -5.39 21.11
CA GLN A 89 11.37 -5.60 19.72
C GLN A 89 10.21 -4.69 19.34
N GLU A 90 9.15 -4.61 20.14
CA GLU A 90 8.00 -3.72 19.89
C GLU A 90 8.42 -2.25 19.77
N GLU A 91 9.33 -1.79 20.65
CA GLU A 91 9.87 -0.43 20.59
C GLU A 91 10.65 -0.19 19.28
N GLU A 92 11.49 -1.15 18.87
CA GLU A 92 12.27 -1.05 17.63
C GLU A 92 11.42 -1.14 16.35
N ILE A 93 10.32 -1.90 16.38
CA ILE A 93 9.30 -1.94 15.32
C ILE A 93 8.67 -0.55 15.18
N LYS A 94 8.21 0.03 16.29
CA LYS A 94 7.58 1.35 16.28
C LYS A 94 8.53 2.44 15.76
N LYS A 95 9.77 2.46 16.24
CA LYS A 95 10.80 3.40 15.74
C LYS A 95 11.04 3.23 14.24
N PHE A 96 11.11 1.98 13.77
CA PHE A 96 11.27 1.72 12.35
C PHE A 96 10.10 2.26 11.53
N LEU A 97 8.86 1.96 11.91
CA LEU A 97 7.68 2.45 11.21
C LEU A 97 7.60 4.00 11.21
N GLU A 98 8.06 4.67 12.27
CA GLU A 98 8.16 6.13 12.34
C GLU A 98 9.22 6.72 11.40
N THR A 99 10.21 5.93 10.96
CA THR A 99 11.24 6.36 10.00
C THR A 99 10.85 6.12 8.54
N VAL A 100 9.82 5.32 8.28
CA VAL A 100 9.34 5.06 6.92
C VAL A 100 8.77 6.37 6.34
N PRO A 101 9.22 6.80 5.15
CA PRO A 101 8.92 8.12 4.62
C PRO A 101 7.53 8.21 3.96
N PHE A 102 6.49 7.64 4.58
CA PHE A 102 5.10 7.76 4.14
C PHE A 102 4.22 8.31 5.25
N ASP A 103 3.16 9.02 4.87
CA ASP A 103 2.18 9.52 5.84
C ASP A 103 1.35 8.37 6.44
N SER A 104 0.98 7.39 5.61
CA SER A 104 0.29 6.16 6.02
C SER A 104 1.13 4.94 5.63
N VAL A 105 1.38 4.06 6.60
CA VAL A 105 2.25 2.89 6.41
C VAL A 105 1.45 1.60 6.56
N LEU A 106 1.49 0.76 5.53
CA LEU A 106 1.03 -0.62 5.56
C LEU A 106 2.23 -1.50 5.93
N SER A 107 2.09 -2.39 6.92
CA SER A 107 3.23 -3.19 7.36
C SER A 107 2.88 -4.62 7.77
N LYS A 108 3.90 -5.48 7.78
CA LYS A 108 3.83 -6.88 8.23
C LYS A 108 5.06 -7.27 9.01
N GLU A 109 4.83 -7.92 10.13
CA GLU A 109 5.85 -8.58 10.92
C GLU A 109 5.91 -10.08 10.57
N TYR A 110 7.12 -10.61 10.47
CA TYR A 110 7.37 -12.01 10.17
C TYR A 110 8.49 -12.58 11.06
N PRO A 111 8.28 -13.72 11.73
CA PRO A 111 9.31 -14.33 12.56
C PRO A 111 10.49 -14.84 11.71
N ILE A 112 11.70 -14.58 12.17
CA ILE A 112 12.97 -15.09 11.61
C ILE A 112 13.76 -15.79 12.72
N ASP A 113 14.76 -16.60 12.37
CA ASP A 113 15.47 -17.51 13.31
C ASP A 113 15.83 -16.91 14.68
N LYS A 114 16.20 -15.62 14.72
CA LYS A 114 16.64 -14.93 15.95
C LYS A 114 15.89 -13.63 16.22
N GLY A 115 14.68 -13.47 15.68
CA GLY A 115 13.95 -12.21 15.82
C GLY A 115 12.74 -12.06 14.91
N ILE A 116 12.47 -10.82 14.51
CA ILE A 116 11.36 -10.45 13.64
C ILE A 116 11.88 -9.61 12.48
N LYS A 117 11.42 -9.88 11.26
CA LYS A 117 11.55 -9.00 10.10
C LYS A 117 10.27 -8.19 9.96
N VAL A 118 10.41 -6.87 9.88
CA VAL A 118 9.30 -5.96 9.58
C VAL A 118 9.44 -5.49 8.15
N ILE A 119 8.36 -5.56 7.38
CA ILE A 119 8.27 -4.98 6.03
C ILE A 119 7.18 -3.92 6.03
N ALA A 120 7.45 -2.77 5.44
CA ALA A 120 6.55 -1.64 5.37
C ALA A 120 6.47 -1.06 3.95
N GLY A 121 5.30 -0.58 3.55
CA GLY A 121 5.03 0.06 2.26
C GLY A 121 4.03 1.20 2.39
N ASN A 122 3.81 1.92 1.30
CA ASN A 122 2.89 3.07 1.26
C ASN A 122 1.42 2.58 1.24
N ASP A 123 0.66 2.86 2.31
CA ASP A 123 -0.76 2.50 2.43
C ASP A 123 -1.65 3.38 1.53
N ASP A 124 -1.29 4.64 1.29
CA ASP A 124 -2.07 5.53 0.44
C ASP A 124 -2.10 5.03 -1.01
N ILE A 125 -0.96 4.56 -1.56
CA ILE A 125 -0.92 3.92 -2.89
C ILE A 125 -1.80 2.66 -2.91
N TYR A 126 -1.71 1.82 -1.88
CA TYR A 126 -2.54 0.63 -1.77
C TYR A 126 -4.04 0.99 -1.82
N MET A 127 -4.45 1.94 -1.00
CA MET A 127 -5.84 2.36 -0.88
C MET A 127 -6.37 2.97 -2.17
N GLU A 128 -5.58 3.79 -2.87
CA GLU A 128 -5.98 4.36 -4.16
C GLU A 128 -6.12 3.31 -5.26
N LEU A 129 -5.19 2.34 -5.34
CA LEU A 129 -5.32 1.19 -6.25
C LEU A 129 -6.57 0.39 -5.92
N LYS A 130 -6.78 0.05 -4.64
CA LYS A 130 -7.98 -0.66 -4.16
C LYS A 130 -9.25 0.05 -4.57
N MET A 131 -9.37 1.34 -4.25
CA MET A 131 -10.54 2.14 -4.60
C MET A 131 -10.77 2.21 -6.11
N ALA A 132 -9.72 2.34 -6.91
CA ALA A 132 -9.85 2.41 -8.37
C ALA A 132 -10.35 1.10 -8.98
N PHE A 133 -9.83 -0.05 -8.55
CA PHE A 133 -10.27 -1.35 -9.05
C PHE A 133 -11.66 -1.75 -8.52
N GLU A 134 -11.98 -1.45 -7.26
CA GLU A 134 -13.29 -1.74 -6.66
C GLU A 134 -14.43 -0.92 -7.28
N LYS A 135 -14.16 0.34 -7.67
CA LYS A 135 -15.09 1.16 -8.48
C LYS A 135 -15.43 0.53 -9.83
N ASN A 136 -14.60 -0.40 -10.31
CA ASN A 136 -14.78 -1.14 -11.55
C ASN A 136 -15.14 -2.63 -11.29
N ALA A 137 -15.84 -2.89 -10.17
CA ALA A 137 -16.37 -4.20 -9.78
C ALA A 137 -15.34 -5.31 -9.50
N SER A 138 -14.04 -5.01 -9.53
CA SER A 138 -13.00 -5.92 -9.02
C SER A 138 -13.00 -5.92 -7.49
N SER A 139 -12.29 -6.86 -6.85
CA SER A 139 -11.94 -6.80 -5.43
C SER A 139 -10.43 -6.82 -5.29
N VAL A 140 -9.90 -6.10 -4.31
CA VAL A 140 -8.48 -6.16 -3.95
C VAL A 140 -8.40 -6.78 -2.56
N ASP A 141 -8.01 -8.05 -2.53
CA ASP A 141 -8.21 -8.90 -1.36
C ASP A 141 -6.91 -9.08 -0.55
N ASN A 142 -5.75 -8.82 -1.17
CA ASN A 142 -4.45 -9.10 -0.56
C ASN A 142 -3.39 -8.07 -0.98
N ALA A 143 -2.46 -7.79 -0.08
CA ALA A 143 -1.26 -7.00 -0.33
C ALA A 143 -0.04 -7.80 0.16
N VAL A 144 0.77 -8.32 -0.73
CA VAL A 144 1.86 -9.27 -0.42
C VAL A 144 3.20 -8.60 -0.71
N PRO A 145 4.15 -8.56 0.24
CA PRO A 145 5.49 -8.08 -0.05
C PRO A 145 6.26 -9.17 -0.81
N TYR A 146 6.96 -8.80 -1.87
CA TYR A 146 7.71 -9.74 -2.73
C TYR A 146 8.66 -10.64 -1.93
N GLN A 147 9.28 -10.10 -0.89
CA GLN A 147 10.23 -10.80 -0.02
C GLN A 147 9.60 -12.02 0.67
N MET A 148 8.29 -11.99 0.92
CA MET A 148 7.55 -13.07 1.59
C MET A 148 7.04 -14.15 0.63
N MET A 149 7.26 -14.01 -0.69
CA MET A 149 6.82 -14.98 -1.69
C MET A 149 7.67 -16.26 -1.75
N GLY A 150 8.81 -16.32 -1.04
CA GLY A 150 9.68 -17.49 -1.03
C GLY A 150 10.09 -17.94 -2.44
N GLN A 151 9.81 -19.19 -2.79
CA GLN A 151 10.14 -19.75 -4.11
C GLN A 151 9.35 -19.13 -5.25
N ASP A 152 8.19 -18.52 -4.98
CA ASP A 152 7.33 -17.95 -6.04
C ASP A 152 7.87 -16.64 -6.61
N GLN A 153 8.89 -16.06 -5.98
CA GLN A 153 9.64 -14.93 -6.54
C GLN A 153 10.19 -15.22 -7.94
N VAL A 154 10.50 -16.50 -8.25
CA VAL A 154 11.01 -16.89 -9.57
C VAL A 154 10.07 -16.49 -10.71
N TYR A 155 8.75 -16.51 -10.47
CA TYR A 155 7.75 -16.18 -11.48
C TYR A 155 7.66 -14.67 -11.74
N ILE A 156 7.98 -13.84 -10.74
CA ILE A 156 8.01 -12.38 -10.87
C ILE A 156 9.32 -11.89 -11.51
N ARG A 157 10.48 -12.46 -11.12
CA ARG A 157 11.79 -12.05 -11.67
C ARG A 157 11.83 -12.14 -13.20
N ASN A 158 11.15 -13.14 -13.76
CA ASN A 158 11.01 -13.36 -15.18
C ASN A 158 9.53 -13.34 -15.57
N LEU A 159 8.86 -12.19 -15.45
CA LEU A 159 7.41 -12.08 -15.63
C LEU A 159 6.96 -12.24 -17.10
N THR A 160 7.00 -13.48 -17.60
CA THR A 160 6.42 -13.91 -18.87
C THR A 160 4.96 -14.33 -18.68
N PRO A 161 4.15 -14.45 -19.75
CA PRO A 161 2.79 -14.96 -19.64
C PRO A 161 2.72 -16.35 -18.99
N ASP A 162 3.64 -17.26 -19.33
CA ASP A 162 3.70 -18.59 -18.73
C ASP A 162 3.98 -18.53 -17.22
N ASN A 163 4.93 -17.70 -16.81
CA ASN A 163 5.24 -17.51 -15.39
C ASN A 163 4.10 -16.80 -14.64
N ALA A 164 3.41 -15.86 -15.29
CA ALA A 164 2.22 -15.23 -14.75
C ALA A 164 1.08 -16.24 -14.52
N ILE A 165 0.87 -17.18 -15.45
CA ILE A 165 -0.08 -18.29 -15.29
C ILE A 165 0.31 -19.19 -14.11
N GLN A 166 1.60 -19.49 -13.93
CA GLN A 166 2.06 -20.28 -12.78
C GLN A 166 1.84 -19.54 -11.45
N LEU A 167 2.08 -18.23 -11.43
CA LEU A 167 1.84 -17.40 -10.25
C LEU A 167 0.34 -17.29 -9.91
N LEU A 168 -0.54 -17.16 -10.90
CA LEU A 168 -1.99 -17.11 -10.69
C LEU A 168 -2.50 -18.33 -9.90
N LYS A 169 -2.02 -19.53 -10.24
CA LYS A 169 -2.40 -20.80 -9.56
C LYS A 169 -1.96 -20.86 -8.09
N ARG A 170 -1.10 -19.93 -7.69
CA ARG A 170 -0.38 -19.85 -6.43
C ARG A 170 -0.79 -18.64 -5.59
N LEU A 171 -1.68 -17.77 -6.08
CA LEU A 171 -2.11 -16.59 -5.32
C LEU A 171 -2.81 -16.93 -4.00
N ASP A 172 -3.56 -18.04 -3.97
CA ASP A 172 -4.30 -18.43 -2.76
C ASP A 172 -3.38 -18.71 -1.57
N HIS A 173 -2.19 -19.29 -1.80
CA HIS A 173 -1.26 -19.54 -0.69
C HIS A 173 -0.57 -18.26 -0.23
N LEU A 174 -0.47 -17.23 -1.08
CA LEU A 174 0.16 -15.95 -0.72
C LEU A 174 -0.70 -15.13 0.24
N LYS A 175 -1.99 -15.45 0.39
CA LYS A 175 -2.90 -14.79 1.34
C LYS A 175 -2.38 -14.84 2.79
N GLN A 176 -1.69 -15.92 3.16
CA GLN A 176 -1.16 -16.11 4.52
C GLN A 176 -0.05 -15.10 4.87
N VAL A 177 0.63 -14.54 3.87
CA VAL A 177 1.72 -13.57 4.02
C VAL A 177 1.29 -12.15 3.64
N SER A 178 -0.03 -11.90 3.55
CA SER A 178 -0.57 -10.57 3.30
C SER A 178 -0.20 -9.60 4.44
N MET A 179 0.15 -8.37 4.07
CA MET A 179 0.30 -7.21 4.96
C MET A 179 -1.04 -6.68 5.44
N LEU A 180 -2.14 -7.07 4.79
CA LEU A 180 -3.46 -6.77 5.29
C LEU A 180 -3.71 -7.64 6.52
N THR A 181 -3.85 -6.99 7.67
CA THR A 181 -4.38 -7.65 8.85
C THR A 181 -5.81 -8.03 8.52
N VAL A 182 -6.17 -9.32 8.64
CA VAL A 182 -7.59 -9.69 8.72
C VAL A 182 -8.09 -9.07 10.02
N GLU A 183 -8.58 -7.83 9.96
CA GLU A 183 -9.56 -7.39 10.94
C GLU A 183 -10.67 -8.44 10.84
N LYS A 184 -10.81 -9.28 11.87
CA LYS A 184 -12.03 -10.06 12.05
C LYS A 184 -13.14 -9.02 11.98
N GLU A 185 -13.88 -9.03 10.87
CA GLU A 185 -15.02 -8.16 10.65
C GLU A 185 -15.84 -8.16 11.93
N LYS A 186 -15.85 -7.01 12.62
CA LYS A 186 -16.93 -6.77 13.58
C LYS A 186 -18.19 -6.71 12.73
N PHE A 187 -18.87 -7.84 12.64
CA PHE A 187 -20.28 -7.90 12.29
C PHE A 187 -20.96 -6.79 13.08
N GLN A 188 -21.37 -5.72 12.41
CA GLN A 188 -22.40 -4.84 12.91
C GLN A 188 -23.71 -5.45 12.41
N PRO A 189 -24.56 -6.00 13.29
CA PRO A 189 -25.92 -6.29 12.91
C PRO A 189 -26.59 -4.98 12.51
N MET A 190 -27.21 -5.00 11.34
CA MET A 190 -27.99 -3.89 10.82
C MET A 190 -29.22 -3.71 11.72
N GLU A 191 -29.22 -2.70 12.59
CA GLU A 191 -30.45 -2.23 13.25
C GLU A 191 -30.84 -0.84 12.75
N MET A 192 -32.12 -0.75 12.42
CA MET A 192 -32.78 0.37 11.80
C MET A 192 -33.38 1.29 12.89
N SER A 193 -33.09 2.59 12.75
CA SER A 193 -33.82 3.75 13.31
C SER A 193 -33.40 4.36 14.66
N SER A 194 -33.44 5.70 14.64
CA SER A 194 -33.80 6.64 15.71
C SER A 194 -32.69 7.34 16.52
N GLN A 195 -32.43 8.58 16.08
CA GLN A 195 -32.24 9.83 16.83
C GLN A 195 -31.19 9.98 17.96
N LYS A 196 -30.26 10.92 17.68
CA LYS A 196 -29.64 11.95 18.55
C LYS A 196 -29.08 11.53 19.92
N LYS A 197 -27.75 11.52 20.02
CA LYS A 197 -26.97 12.40 20.93
C LYS A 197 -25.48 12.35 20.55
N GLY A 198 -24.80 13.49 20.70
CA GLY A 198 -23.49 13.72 20.09
C GLY A 198 -22.33 12.96 20.71
N GLU A 199 -21.32 12.73 19.88
CA GLU A 199 -19.94 12.55 20.30
C GLU A 199 -19.05 13.46 19.46
N ILE A 200 -18.21 14.21 20.16
CA ILE A 200 -17.27 15.19 19.63
C ILE A 200 -16.25 14.42 18.79
N LYS A 201 -16.23 14.67 17.48
CA LYS A 201 -15.08 14.30 16.63
C LYS A 201 -13.87 15.07 17.16
N THR A 202 -13.02 14.43 17.95
CA THR A 202 -11.68 14.95 18.22
C THR A 202 -10.93 14.96 16.89
N LYS A 203 -11.01 16.11 16.22
CA LYS A 203 -10.19 16.48 15.07
C LYS A 203 -8.74 16.31 15.53
N LYS A 204 -8.07 15.25 15.07
CA LYS A 204 -6.64 15.04 15.29
C LYS A 204 -5.96 16.27 14.69
N VAL A 205 -5.55 17.19 15.55
CA VAL A 205 -4.86 18.41 15.15
C VAL A 205 -3.54 17.94 14.54
N ASN A 206 -3.23 18.36 13.31
CA ASN A 206 -1.99 18.00 12.62
C ASN A 206 -0.80 18.66 13.33
N VAL A 207 -0.39 18.13 14.48
CA VAL A 207 0.71 18.65 15.32
C VAL A 207 1.99 18.82 14.50
N ARG A 208 2.22 17.94 13.53
CA ARG A 208 3.33 18.02 12.57
C ARG A 208 3.30 19.29 11.72
N LEU A 209 2.12 19.71 11.22
CA LEU A 209 1.96 20.95 10.46
C LEU A 209 2.26 22.17 11.33
N PHE A 210 1.80 22.17 12.59
CA PHE A 210 2.08 23.26 13.53
C PHE A 210 3.56 23.31 13.95
N ALA A 211 4.21 22.16 14.11
CA ALA A 211 5.65 22.08 14.36
C ALA A 211 6.46 22.62 13.16
N MET A 212 6.06 22.29 11.93
CA MET A 212 6.70 22.82 10.71
C MET A 212 6.54 24.33 10.57
N ILE A 213 5.36 24.89 10.89
CA ILE A 213 5.15 26.34 10.90
C ILE A 213 6.05 27.03 11.95
N GLY A 214 6.21 26.41 13.13
CA GLY A 214 7.09 26.91 14.19
C GLY A 214 8.57 26.96 13.76
N ILE A 215 9.07 25.86 13.20
CA ILE A 215 10.45 25.78 12.68
C ILE A 215 10.67 26.82 11.58
N PHE A 216 9.70 26.97 10.66
CA PHE A 216 9.79 27.93 9.57
C PHE A 216 9.83 29.38 10.08
N GLY A 217 9.05 29.71 11.12
CA GLY A 217 9.09 31.02 11.77
C GLY A 217 10.43 31.34 12.43
N ILE A 218 11.02 30.37 13.13
CA ILE A 218 12.35 30.53 13.76
C ILE A 218 13.42 30.79 12.69
N LEU A 219 13.39 30.07 11.58
CA LEU A 219 14.32 30.28 10.46
C LEU A 219 14.23 31.70 9.88
N PHE A 220 13.02 32.25 9.76
CA PHE A 220 12.82 33.64 9.32
C PHE A 220 13.37 34.67 10.31
N ILE A 221 13.24 34.42 11.62
CA ILE A 221 13.82 35.29 12.66
C ILE A 221 15.35 35.27 12.59
N VAL A 222 15.94 34.07 12.49
CA VAL A 222 17.41 33.91 12.36
C VAL A 222 17.91 34.64 11.10
N LEU A 223 17.20 34.48 9.98
CA LEU A 223 17.53 35.18 8.73
C LEU A 223 17.44 36.70 8.87
N GLY A 224 16.40 37.20 9.54
CA GLY A 224 16.25 38.64 9.81
C GLY A 224 17.38 39.20 10.67
N ILE A 225 17.81 38.46 11.69
CA ILE A 225 18.95 38.85 12.54
C ILE A 225 20.26 38.84 11.74
N MET A 226 20.50 37.84 10.89
CA MET A 226 21.67 37.84 10.01
C MET A 226 21.68 39.04 9.07
N LEU A 227 20.54 39.40 8.47
CA LEU A 227 20.43 40.54 7.56
C LEU A 227 20.64 41.89 8.29
N LEU A 228 20.23 41.99 9.55
CA LEU A 228 20.47 43.17 10.38
C LEU A 228 21.94 43.28 10.82
N ASN A 229 22.61 42.15 11.06
CA ASN A 229 24.03 42.09 11.43
C ASN A 229 24.98 42.17 10.22
N MET A 230 24.46 42.13 8.99
CA MET A 230 25.23 42.33 7.74
C MET A 230 25.21 43.79 7.25
N LYS A 231 24.61 44.72 8.01
CA LYS A 231 24.74 46.18 7.84
C LYS A 231 25.72 46.74 8.87
#